data_AF-A0A7S2FMQ3-F1
#
_entry.id   AF-A0A7S2FMQ3-F1
#
_cell.length_a   1.000
_cell.length_b   1.000
_cell.length_c   1.000
_cell.angle_alpha   90.00
_cell.angle_beta   90.00
_cell.angle_gamma   90.00
#
_symmetry.space_group_name_H-M   'P 1'
#
loop_
_entity.id
_entity.type
_entity.pdbx_description
1 polymer ?
#
loop_
_entity_poly.entity_id
_entity_poly.type
_entity_poly.pdbx_seq_one_letter_code
_entity_poly.pdbx_strand_id
1 'polypeptide(L)'
;KALEMIVETATRPQELETRLWRLAKLHVGYGVDAELLQYFEAALFCYLEKALPNRIWEDAEEGWRWLWARVQASFMNVLTRWQHMQDLVETSWDKVVSLVGGREAVARAFYQKLFEVHPSLQDLFQRPVDAQSKMFSETLQIVVSSVRHSNELETEVEQLALRHHRYNLKAWHFECVGGVLLSLLGEV
;
A
#
# COMPACT_ATOMS: atom_id res chain seq x y z
N LYS A 1 -4.34 -8.86 -24.37
CA LYS A 1 -4.55 -7.62 -23.58
C LYS A 1 -3.64 -7.53 -22.35
N ALA A 2 -3.56 -8.51 -21.42
CA ALA A 2 -2.69 -8.37 -20.24
C ALA A 2 -1.18 -8.33 -20.57
N LEU A 3 -0.67 -9.27 -21.35
CA LEU A 3 0.75 -9.30 -21.77
C LEU A 3 1.13 -8.07 -22.61
N GLU A 4 0.27 -7.68 -23.54
CA GLU A 4 0.40 -6.45 -24.35
C GLU A 4 0.55 -5.21 -23.46
N MET A 5 -0.34 -5.04 -22.47
CA MET A 5 -0.24 -3.96 -21.49
C MET A 5 1.11 -3.97 -20.74
N ILE A 6 1.59 -5.14 -20.33
CA ILE A 6 2.87 -5.29 -19.61
C ILE A 6 4.03 -4.83 -20.50
N VAL A 7 4.05 -5.25 -21.76
CA VAL A 7 5.09 -4.87 -22.73
C VAL A 7 5.03 -3.36 -23.02
N GLU A 8 3.85 -2.80 -23.27
CA GLU A 8 3.67 -1.36 -23.56
C GLU A 8 4.08 -0.46 -22.40
N THR A 9 4.00 -0.94 -21.17
CA THR A 9 4.32 -0.18 -19.95
C THR A 9 5.66 -0.54 -19.33
N ALA A 10 6.41 -1.48 -19.91
CA ALA A 10 7.66 -2.00 -19.36
C ALA A 10 8.68 -0.91 -19.00
N THR A 11 8.75 0.16 -19.80
CA THR A 11 9.67 1.28 -19.62
C THR A 11 9.15 2.40 -18.71
N ARG A 12 7.95 2.25 -18.14
CA ARG A 12 7.27 3.21 -17.25
C ARG A 12 7.02 2.56 -15.88
N PRO A 13 8.03 2.51 -14.98
CA PRO A 13 7.97 1.71 -13.76
C PRO A 13 6.74 1.94 -12.89
N GLN A 14 6.36 3.20 -12.65
CA GLN A 14 5.23 3.54 -11.79
C GLN A 14 3.89 3.12 -12.39
N GLU A 15 3.73 3.25 -13.71
CA GLU A 15 2.52 2.84 -14.41
C GLU A 15 2.41 1.32 -14.48
N LEU A 16 3.53 0.65 -14.80
CA LEU A 16 3.60 -0.81 -14.81
C LEU A 16 3.21 -1.39 -13.44
N GLU A 17 3.79 -0.88 -12.35
CA GLU A 17 3.47 -1.34 -11.00
C GLU A 17 1.99 -1.15 -10.66
N THR A 18 1.43 0.02 -10.96
CA THR A 18 -0.01 0.27 -10.74
C THR A 18 -0.89 -0.74 -11.48
N ARG A 19 -0.55 -1.05 -12.74
CA ARG A 19 -1.33 -2.00 -13.55
C ARG A 19 -1.13 -3.44 -13.11
N LEU A 20 0.10 -3.84 -12.77
CA LEU A 20 0.42 -5.16 -12.24
C LEU A 20 -0.26 -5.42 -10.91
N TRP A 21 -0.26 -4.44 -10.01
CA TRP A 21 -0.95 -4.53 -8.73
C TRP A 21 -2.45 -4.79 -8.92
N ARG A 22 -3.11 -4.05 -9.82
CA ARG A 22 -4.53 -4.25 -10.12
C ARG A 22 -4.80 -5.63 -10.71
N LEU A 23 -3.92 -6.10 -11.59
CA LEU A 23 -4.02 -7.41 -12.20
C LEU A 23 -3.81 -8.53 -11.17
N ALA A 24 -2.81 -8.43 -10.30
CA ALA A 24 -2.54 -9.39 -9.24
C ALA A 24 -3.69 -9.47 -8.23
N LYS A 25 -4.30 -8.34 -7.85
CA LYS A 25 -5.51 -8.29 -7.00
C LYS A 25 -6.67 -9.08 -7.62
N LEU A 26 -6.87 -9.00 -8.94
CA LEU A 26 -7.88 -9.81 -9.62
C LEU A 26 -7.57 -11.32 -9.53
N HIS A 27 -6.29 -11.70 -9.59
CA HIS A 27 -5.87 -13.10 -9.48
C HIS A 27 -6.09 -13.67 -8.07
N VAL A 28 -5.94 -12.85 -7.01
CA VAL A 28 -6.40 -13.22 -5.66
C VAL A 28 -7.89 -13.55 -5.68
N GLY A 29 -8.71 -12.72 -6.33
CA GLY A 29 -10.15 -12.94 -6.46
C GLY A 29 -10.54 -14.20 -7.25
N TYR A 30 -9.63 -14.71 -8.09
CA TYR A 30 -9.79 -15.98 -8.82
C TYR A 30 -9.28 -17.19 -8.02
N GLY A 31 -8.72 -16.99 -6.83
CA GLY A 31 -8.14 -18.07 -6.01
C GLY A 31 -6.79 -18.58 -6.53
N VAL A 32 -6.05 -17.75 -7.26
CA VAL A 32 -4.72 -18.12 -7.78
C VAL A 32 -3.70 -18.11 -6.66
N ASP A 33 -3.06 -19.25 -6.44
CA ASP A 33 -1.94 -19.38 -5.51
C ASP A 33 -0.63 -18.87 -6.14
N ALA A 34 0.25 -18.33 -5.31
CA ALA A 34 1.61 -17.92 -5.69
C ALA A 34 2.43 -19.06 -6.31
N GLU A 35 2.20 -20.31 -5.89
CA GLU A 35 2.87 -21.49 -6.45
C GLU A 35 2.59 -21.68 -7.95
N LEU A 36 1.50 -21.11 -8.49
CA LEU A 36 1.16 -21.23 -9.91
C LEU A 36 2.02 -20.34 -10.82
N LEU A 37 2.65 -19.30 -10.27
CA LEU A 37 3.42 -18.34 -11.06
C LEU A 37 4.66 -18.97 -11.71
N GLN A 38 5.36 -19.86 -11.00
CA GLN A 38 6.55 -20.53 -11.56
C GLN A 38 6.21 -21.45 -12.73
N TYR A 39 5.04 -22.10 -12.70
CA TYR A 39 4.60 -22.97 -13.79
C TYR A 39 4.21 -22.14 -15.02
N PHE A 40 3.61 -20.98 -14.81
CA PHE A 40 3.28 -20.07 -15.90
C PHE A 40 4.53 -19.51 -16.58
N GLU A 41 5.56 -19.13 -15.83
CA GLU A 41 6.85 -18.72 -16.39
C GLU A 41 7.43 -19.81 -17.30
N ALA A 42 7.57 -21.03 -16.77
CA ALA A 42 8.15 -22.14 -17.51
C ALA A 42 7.38 -22.42 -18.81
N ALA A 43 6.05 -22.37 -18.75
CA ALA A 43 5.18 -22.56 -19.91
C ALA A 43 5.34 -21.43 -20.95
N LEU A 44 5.38 -20.17 -20.50
CA LEU A 44 5.55 -19.00 -21.38
C LEU A 44 6.90 -19.03 -22.09
N PHE A 45 7.98 -19.27 -21.36
CA PHE A 45 9.34 -19.28 -21.92
C PHE A 45 9.54 -20.46 -22.86
N CYS A 46 9.05 -21.65 -22.50
CA CYS A 46 9.04 -22.82 -23.39
C CYS A 46 8.25 -22.57 -24.68
N TYR A 47 7.13 -21.83 -24.59
CA TYR A 47 6.37 -21.44 -25.77
C TYR A 47 7.15 -20.44 -26.64
N LEU A 48 7.73 -19.39 -26.05
CA LEU A 48 8.49 -18.37 -26.79
C LEU A 48 9.72 -18.95 -27.49
N GLU A 49 10.45 -19.84 -26.82
CA GLU A 49 11.59 -20.58 -27.39
C GLU A 49 11.19 -21.39 -28.64
N LYS A 50 10.00 -22.01 -28.62
CA LYS A 50 9.49 -22.80 -29.75
C LYS A 50 8.86 -21.96 -30.86
N ALA A 51 8.28 -20.82 -30.51
CA ALA A 51 7.52 -19.96 -31.42
C ALA A 51 8.42 -18.99 -32.20
N LEU A 52 9.60 -18.66 -31.67
CA LEU A 52 10.53 -17.70 -32.26
C LEU A 52 11.73 -18.42 -32.90
N PRO A 53 12.30 -17.92 -34.00
CA PRO A 53 13.58 -18.40 -34.51
C PRO A 53 14.68 -18.26 -33.44
N ASN A 54 15.54 -19.28 -33.27
CA ASN A 54 16.56 -19.33 -32.21
C ASN A 54 17.36 -18.04 -32.05
N ARG A 55 17.87 -17.44 -33.14
CA ARG A 55 18.64 -16.19 -33.08
C ARG A 55 17.85 -15.03 -32.47
N ILE A 56 16.54 -14.94 -32.76
CA ILE A 56 15.69 -13.88 -32.21
C ILE A 56 15.44 -14.13 -30.72
N TRP A 57 15.27 -15.38 -30.32
CA TRP A 57 15.08 -15.73 -28.91
C TRP A 57 16.34 -15.51 -28.08
N GLU A 58 17.51 -15.94 -28.57
CA GLU A 58 18.81 -15.73 -27.92
C GLU A 58 19.06 -14.24 -27.60
N ASP A 59 18.74 -13.34 -28.54
CA ASP A 59 18.88 -11.90 -28.34
C ASP A 59 17.80 -11.31 -27.39
N ALA A 60 16.62 -11.92 -27.31
CA ALA A 60 15.47 -11.38 -26.58
C ALA A 60 15.28 -11.97 -25.17
N GLU A 61 15.84 -13.14 -24.89
CA GLU A 61 15.60 -13.91 -23.67
C GLU A 61 15.88 -13.08 -22.41
N GLU A 62 17.03 -12.39 -22.37
CA GLU A 62 17.41 -11.58 -21.22
C GLU A 62 16.36 -10.48 -20.91
N GLY A 63 15.87 -9.80 -21.94
CA GLY A 63 14.84 -8.77 -21.81
C GLY A 63 13.50 -9.33 -21.32
N TRP A 64 13.10 -10.51 -21.82
CA TRP A 64 11.90 -11.19 -21.35
C TRP A 64 12.02 -11.65 -19.90
N ARG A 65 13.18 -12.18 -19.49
CA ARG A 65 13.45 -12.57 -18.09
C ARG A 65 13.41 -11.37 -17.17
N TRP A 66 14.03 -10.26 -17.57
CA TRP A 66 13.95 -9.01 -16.81
C TRP A 66 12.51 -8.54 -16.62
N LEU A 67 11.70 -8.53 -17.70
CA LEU A 67 10.30 -8.10 -17.62
C LEU A 67 9.50 -9.05 -16.71
N TRP A 68 9.69 -10.36 -16.87
CA TRP A 68 9.00 -11.36 -16.08
C TRP A 68 9.36 -11.28 -14.59
N ALA A 69 10.62 -11.04 -14.25
CA ALA A 69 11.03 -10.85 -12.86
C ALA A 69 10.27 -9.70 -12.16
N ARG A 70 9.93 -8.63 -12.89
CA ARG A 70 9.11 -7.52 -12.37
C ARG A 70 7.65 -7.95 -12.17
N VAL A 71 7.08 -8.65 -13.15
CA VAL A 71 5.72 -9.22 -13.05
C VAL A 71 5.62 -10.14 -11.83
N GLN A 72 6.55 -11.09 -11.71
CA GLN A 72 6.61 -12.05 -10.63
C GLN A 72 6.79 -11.36 -9.28
N ALA A 73 7.71 -10.40 -9.14
CA ALA A 73 7.90 -9.69 -7.88
C ALA A 73 6.62 -8.94 -7.44
N SER A 74 5.96 -8.24 -8.36
CA SER A 74 4.72 -7.51 -8.09
C SER A 74 3.58 -8.47 -7.71
N PHE A 75 3.41 -9.57 -8.45
CA PHE A 75 2.40 -10.59 -8.14
C PHE A 75 2.68 -11.31 -6.84
N MET A 76 3.91 -11.75 -6.58
CA MET A 76 4.28 -12.45 -5.34
C MET A 76 3.98 -11.61 -4.11
N ASN A 77 4.30 -10.32 -4.16
CA ASN A 77 3.98 -9.38 -3.07
C ASN A 77 2.47 -9.37 -2.78
N VAL A 78 1.63 -9.37 -3.81
CA VAL A 78 0.17 -9.36 -3.64
C VAL A 78 -0.36 -10.75 -3.22
N LEU A 79 0.06 -11.83 -3.86
CA LEU A 79 -0.49 -13.17 -3.59
C LEU A 79 -0.07 -13.72 -2.22
N THR A 80 1.12 -13.37 -1.72
CA THR A 80 1.65 -13.96 -0.47
C THR A 80 1.60 -13.03 0.74
N ARG A 81 1.81 -11.72 0.54
CA ARG A 81 1.98 -10.78 1.67
C ARG A 81 0.77 -9.92 1.93
N TRP A 82 -0.01 -9.58 0.89
CA TRP A 82 -1.12 -8.62 1.00
C TRP A 82 -2.10 -8.96 2.13
N GLN A 83 -2.65 -10.17 2.12
CA GLN A 83 -3.59 -10.63 3.13
C GLN A 83 -2.97 -10.60 4.53
N HIS A 84 -1.74 -11.10 4.65
CA HIS A 84 -1.01 -11.10 5.91
C HIS A 84 -0.74 -9.67 6.44
N MET A 85 -0.39 -8.73 5.58
CA MET A 85 -0.17 -7.33 5.97
C MET A 85 -1.47 -6.66 6.45
N GLN A 86 -2.60 -6.94 5.81
CA GLN A 86 -3.91 -6.46 6.26
C GLN A 86 -4.23 -7.02 7.65
N ASP A 87 -4.01 -8.32 7.87
CA ASP A 87 -4.21 -8.96 9.17
C ASP A 87 -3.32 -8.33 10.25
N LEU A 88 -2.05 -8.04 9.94
CA LEU A 88 -1.14 -7.38 10.87
C LEU A 88 -1.60 -5.97 11.23
N VAL A 89 -2.09 -5.18 10.26
CA VAL A 89 -2.57 -3.82 10.52
C VAL A 89 -3.80 -3.85 11.44
N GLU A 90 -4.81 -4.67 11.14
CA GLU A 90 -6.02 -4.78 11.96
C GLU A 90 -5.70 -5.28 13.37
N THR A 91 -4.96 -6.40 13.48
CA THR A 91 -4.67 -7.02 14.78
C THR A 91 -3.73 -6.19 15.66
N SER A 92 -2.77 -5.47 15.08
CA SER A 92 -1.90 -4.56 15.83
C SER A 92 -2.67 -3.34 16.32
N TRP A 93 -3.56 -2.78 15.50
CA TRP A 93 -4.41 -1.67 15.90
C TRP A 93 -5.32 -2.04 17.08
N ASP A 94 -5.99 -3.19 17.02
CA ASP A 94 -6.86 -3.66 18.12
C ASP A 94 -6.10 -3.84 19.44
N LYS A 95 -4.86 -4.35 19.37
CA LYS A 95 -3.98 -4.48 20.53
C LYS A 95 -3.62 -3.13 21.12
N VAL A 96 -3.17 -2.18 20.30
CA VAL A 96 -2.81 -0.83 20.74
C VAL A 96 -4.01 -0.13 21.39
N VAL A 97 -5.18 -0.19 20.74
CA VAL A 97 -6.42 0.38 21.28
C VAL A 97 -6.76 -0.21 22.63
N SER A 98 -6.59 -1.52 22.81
CA SER A 98 -6.86 -2.20 24.08
C SER A 98 -5.84 -1.82 25.17
N LEU A 99 -4.55 -1.73 24.84
CA LEU A 99 -3.48 -1.40 25.79
C LEU A 99 -3.56 0.04 26.30
N VAL A 100 -3.89 1.00 25.43
CA VAL A 100 -3.95 2.43 25.76
C VAL A 100 -5.31 2.83 26.37
N GLY A 101 -6.29 1.93 26.37
CA GLY A 101 -7.61 2.17 26.95
C GLY A 101 -8.58 2.92 26.03
N GLY A 102 -8.43 2.77 24.71
CA GLY A 102 -9.38 3.22 23.70
C GLY A 102 -8.79 4.08 22.58
N ARG A 103 -9.52 4.16 21.46
CA ARG A 103 -9.07 4.87 20.24
C ARG A 103 -8.81 6.35 20.47
N GLU A 104 -9.66 7.03 21.23
CA GLU A 104 -9.47 8.45 21.56
C GLU A 104 -8.25 8.67 22.48
N ALA A 105 -7.92 7.70 23.35
CA ALA A 105 -6.74 7.78 24.20
C ALA A 105 -5.45 7.64 23.38
N VAL A 106 -5.43 6.74 22.39
CA VAL A 106 -4.34 6.64 21.39
C VAL A 106 -4.18 7.96 20.64
N ALA A 107 -5.28 8.56 20.16
CA ALA A 107 -5.24 9.83 19.44
C ALA A 107 -4.75 11.00 20.29
N ARG A 108 -5.14 11.06 21.59
CA ARG A 108 -4.62 12.06 22.53
C ARG A 108 -3.12 11.90 22.76
N ALA A 109 -2.65 10.67 22.97
CA ALA A 109 -1.23 10.37 23.10
C ALA A 109 -0.44 10.77 21.83
N PHE A 110 -1.02 10.52 20.65
CA PHE A 110 -0.47 10.96 19.37
C PHE A 110 -0.32 12.48 19.30
N TYR A 111 -1.35 13.26 19.61
CA TYR A 111 -1.25 14.71 19.55
C TYR A 111 -0.28 15.29 20.58
N GLN A 112 -0.25 14.72 21.79
CA GLN A 112 0.74 15.09 22.80
C GLN A 112 2.16 14.90 22.27
N LYS A 113 2.47 13.73 21.70
CA LYS A 113 3.79 13.42 21.15
C LYS A 113 4.11 14.25 19.90
N LEU A 114 3.14 14.48 19.02
CA LEU A 114 3.32 15.29 17.83
C LEU A 114 3.78 16.70 18.18
N PHE A 115 3.16 17.29 19.19
CA PHE A 115 3.44 18.66 19.62
C PHE A 115 4.67 18.77 20.52
N GLU A 116 5.09 17.69 21.15
CA GLU A 116 6.39 17.58 21.82
C GLU A 116 7.54 17.55 20.80
N VAL A 117 7.43 16.71 19.77
CA VAL A 117 8.48 16.54 18.74
C VAL A 117 8.48 17.70 17.73
N HIS A 118 7.30 18.22 17.37
CA HIS A 118 7.13 19.29 16.40
C HIS A 118 6.19 20.39 16.92
N PRO A 119 6.66 21.25 17.86
CA PRO A 119 5.82 22.27 18.48
C PRO A 119 5.17 23.25 17.49
N SER A 120 5.86 23.58 16.39
CA SER A 120 5.35 24.49 15.35
C SER A 120 4.13 23.95 14.60
N LEU A 121 3.83 22.65 14.69
CA LEU A 121 2.63 22.10 14.07
C LEU A 121 1.36 22.46 14.84
N GLN A 122 1.45 22.87 16.11
CA GLN A 122 0.28 23.27 16.91
C GLN A 122 -0.54 24.36 16.21
N ASP A 123 0.12 25.32 15.56
CA ASP A 123 -0.53 26.45 14.86
C ASP A 123 -1.46 26.01 13.71
N LEU A 124 -1.25 24.79 13.18
CA LEU A 124 -2.09 24.22 12.14
C LEU A 124 -3.41 23.65 12.69
N PHE A 125 -3.52 23.45 14.01
CA PHE A 125 -4.68 22.85 14.66
C PHE A 125 -5.50 23.91 15.39
N GLN A 126 -6.58 24.36 14.75
CA GLN A 126 -7.46 25.42 15.27
C GLN A 126 -8.54 24.89 16.24
N ARG A 127 -8.68 23.57 16.37
CA ARG A 127 -9.68 22.92 17.22
C ARG A 127 -9.02 22.41 18.51
N PRO A 128 -9.78 22.33 19.63
CA PRO A 128 -9.29 21.69 20.84
C PRO A 128 -8.80 20.26 20.57
N VAL A 129 -7.72 19.86 21.25
CA VAL A 129 -7.08 18.56 21.06
C VAL A 129 -8.07 17.41 21.27
N ASP A 130 -9.00 17.50 22.20
CA ASP A 130 -10.00 16.45 22.44
C ASP A 130 -10.94 16.25 21.24
N ALA A 131 -11.46 17.34 20.68
CA ALA A 131 -12.30 17.29 19.49
C ALA A 131 -11.53 16.77 18.27
N GLN A 132 -10.26 17.19 18.14
CA GLN A 132 -9.37 16.74 17.09
C GLN A 132 -9.02 15.25 17.24
N SER A 133 -8.76 14.79 18.47
CA SER A 133 -8.45 13.39 18.81
C SER A 133 -9.62 12.47 18.45
N LYS A 134 -10.84 12.89 18.76
CA LYS A 134 -12.04 12.14 18.38
C LYS A 134 -12.12 11.92 16.87
N MET A 135 -12.08 13.00 16.09
CA MET A 135 -12.15 12.93 14.62
C MET A 135 -11.01 12.11 14.01
N PHE A 136 -9.79 12.29 14.53
CA PHE A 136 -8.63 11.54 14.07
C PHE A 136 -8.79 10.04 14.35
N SER A 137 -9.23 9.69 15.56
CA SER A 137 -9.46 8.29 15.95
C SER A 137 -10.56 7.60 15.14
N GLU A 138 -11.62 8.33 14.78
CA GLU A 138 -12.70 7.85 13.91
C GLU A 138 -12.17 7.62 12.48
N THR A 139 -11.44 8.59 11.94
CA THR A 139 -10.85 8.51 10.60
C THR A 139 -9.86 7.36 10.50
N LEU A 140 -8.97 7.23 11.49
CA LEU A 140 -7.97 6.16 11.51
C LEU A 140 -8.64 4.78 11.63
N GLN A 141 -9.71 4.67 12.42
CA GLN A 141 -10.48 3.43 12.48
C GLN A 141 -11.10 3.07 11.13
N ILE A 142 -11.66 4.04 10.41
CA ILE A 142 -12.23 3.81 9.08
C ILE A 142 -11.13 3.27 8.16
N VAL A 143 -9.99 3.95 8.10
CA VAL A 143 -8.82 3.52 7.30
C VAL A 143 -8.39 2.09 7.64
N VAL A 144 -8.25 1.76 8.93
CA VAL A 144 -7.90 0.41 9.39
C VAL A 144 -8.96 -0.61 8.98
N SER A 145 -10.25 -0.31 9.14
CA SER A 145 -11.33 -1.24 8.74
C SER A 145 -11.48 -1.41 7.22
N SER A 146 -11.00 -0.44 6.44
CA SER A 146 -11.06 -0.47 4.98
C SER A 146 -9.83 -1.11 4.34
N VAL A 147 -8.80 -1.54 5.09
CA VAL A 147 -7.58 -2.11 4.50
C VAL A 147 -7.87 -3.33 3.61
N ARG A 148 -8.93 -4.09 3.92
CA ARG A 148 -9.43 -5.22 3.12
C ARG A 148 -10.17 -4.81 1.85
N HIS A 149 -10.77 -3.63 1.86
CA HIS A 149 -11.65 -3.11 0.82
C HIS A 149 -10.95 -1.99 0.06
N SER A 150 -9.94 -2.34 -0.75
CA SER A 150 -9.02 -1.31 -1.28
C SER A 150 -9.69 -0.21 -2.11
N ASN A 151 -10.86 -0.45 -2.73
CA ASN A 151 -11.59 0.60 -3.47
C ASN A 151 -12.22 1.61 -2.50
N GLU A 152 -12.73 1.14 -1.37
CA GLU A 152 -13.27 2.00 -0.31
C GLU A 152 -12.13 2.79 0.34
N LEU A 153 -11.02 2.12 0.65
CA LEU A 153 -9.83 2.77 1.20
C LEU A 153 -9.31 3.89 0.27
N GLU A 154 -9.20 3.62 -1.02
CA GLU A 154 -8.77 4.62 -2.01
C GLU A 154 -9.70 5.84 -2.02
N THR A 155 -11.01 5.59 -1.99
CA THR A 155 -12.04 6.65 -1.93
C THR A 155 -11.92 7.49 -0.65
N GLU A 156 -11.76 6.84 0.51
CA GLU A 156 -11.61 7.53 1.80
C GLU A 156 -10.33 8.37 1.86
N VAL A 157 -9.21 7.82 1.38
CA VAL A 157 -7.92 8.52 1.32
C VAL A 157 -7.98 9.69 0.34
N GLU A 158 -8.62 9.56 -0.81
CA GLU A 158 -8.79 10.66 -1.77
C GLU A 158 -9.62 11.80 -1.16
N GLN A 159 -10.74 11.48 -0.52
CA GLN A 159 -11.56 12.48 0.17
C GLN A 159 -10.80 13.18 1.30
N LEU A 160 -9.99 12.43 2.07
CA LEU A 160 -9.09 13.00 3.06
C LEU A 160 -8.08 13.94 2.40
N ALA A 161 -7.42 13.52 1.33
CA ALA A 161 -6.42 14.32 0.62
C ALA A 161 -7.02 15.65 0.13
N LEU A 162 -8.24 15.63 -0.44
CA LEU A 162 -8.95 16.84 -0.87
C LEU A 162 -9.24 17.80 0.28
N ARG A 163 -9.61 17.30 1.46
CA ARG A 163 -9.78 18.13 2.66
C ARG A 163 -8.43 18.72 3.12
N HIS A 164 -7.37 17.91 3.13
CA HIS A 164 -6.04 18.32 3.58
C HIS A 164 -5.35 19.30 2.63
N HIS A 165 -5.67 19.27 1.33
CA HIS A 165 -5.23 20.27 0.37
C HIS A 165 -5.72 21.67 0.74
N ARG A 166 -6.96 21.79 1.25
CA ARG A 166 -7.54 23.07 1.69
C ARG A 166 -6.85 23.64 2.93
N TYR A 167 -6.15 22.81 3.70
CA TYR A 167 -5.39 23.23 4.89
C TYR A 167 -3.98 23.73 4.56
N ASN A 168 -3.62 23.80 3.27
CA ASN A 168 -2.32 24.27 2.78
C ASN A 168 -1.13 23.51 3.39
N LEU A 169 -1.31 22.20 3.62
CA LEU A 169 -0.28 21.34 4.17
C LEU A 169 0.80 21.04 3.12
N LYS A 170 2.05 21.00 3.57
CA LYS A 170 3.22 20.64 2.78
C LYS A 170 3.54 19.16 2.97
N ALA A 171 4.24 18.55 2.00
CA ALA A 171 4.62 17.14 2.05
C ALA A 171 5.32 16.75 3.38
N TRP A 172 6.22 17.59 3.88
CA TRP A 172 6.93 17.35 5.15
C TRP A 172 6.01 17.28 6.38
N HIS A 173 4.83 17.90 6.37
CA HIS A 173 3.87 17.74 7.48
C HIS A 173 3.41 16.28 7.59
N PHE A 174 3.25 15.58 6.47
CA PHE A 174 2.84 14.18 6.46
C PHE A 174 3.96 13.26 6.93
N GLU A 175 5.22 13.58 6.63
CA GLU A 175 6.39 12.86 7.13
C GLU A 175 6.48 12.96 8.66
N CYS A 176 6.30 14.16 9.22
CA CYS A 176 6.26 14.38 10.67
C CYS A 176 5.13 13.57 11.33
N VAL A 177 3.91 13.69 10.80
CA VAL A 177 2.73 12.98 11.35
C VAL A 177 2.92 11.47 11.27
N GLY A 178 3.36 10.95 10.12
CA GLY A 178 3.58 9.51 9.92
C GLY A 178 4.68 8.96 10.83
N GLY A 179 5.81 9.68 10.95
CA GLY A 179 6.92 9.28 11.82
C GLY A 179 6.51 9.23 13.29
N VAL A 180 5.80 10.24 13.78
CA VAL A 180 5.32 10.28 15.17
C VAL A 180 4.29 9.17 15.42
N LEU A 181 3.35 8.95 14.49
CA LEU A 181 2.36 7.89 14.63
C LEU A 181 3.03 6.51 14.70
N LEU A 182 3.95 6.19 13.79
CA LEU A 182 4.66 4.91 13.80
C LEU A 182 5.51 4.73 15.06
N SER A 183 6.18 5.79 15.52
CA SER A 183 6.94 5.76 16.77
C SER A 183 6.04 5.52 17.97
N LEU A 184 4.87 6.17 18.06
CA LEU A 184 3.89 5.91 19.12
C LEU A 184 3.42 4.46 19.09
N LEU A 185 3.05 3.93 17.92
CA LEU A 185 2.56 2.56 17.78
C LEU A 185 3.63 1.51 18.14
N GLY A 186 4.92 1.83 18.05
CA GLY A 186 6.02 0.94 18.42
C GLY A 186 6.44 1.00 19.90
N GLU A 187 5.97 2.01 20.65
CA GLU A 187 6.29 2.18 22.08
C GLU A 187 5.24 1.56 23.01
N VAL A 188 4.04 1.30 22.48
CA VAL A 188 2.91 0.68 23.17
C VAL A 188 2.96 -0.84 22.99
#